data_AF-A0A8T5CY47-F1
#
_entry.id   AF-A0A8T5CY47-F1
#
_cell.length_a   1.000
_cell.length_b   1.000
_cell.length_c   1.000
_cell.angle_alpha   90.00
_cell.angle_beta   90.00
_cell.angle_gamma   90.00
#
_symmetry.space_group_name_H-M   'P 1'
#
loop_
_entity.id
_entity.type
_entity.pdbx_description
1 polymer ?
#
loop_
_entity_poly.entity_id
_entity_poly.type
_entity_poly.pdbx_seq_one_letter_code
_entity_poly.pdbx_strand_id
1 'polypeptide(L)' 'MNRTTVALAAAFGAVVLGLAILLVSEAVGASESFVVVGGIVALAGVGVLTGVVMRLPDPNEGEHGSGGDHA' A
#
# COMPACT_ATOMS: atom_id res chain seq x y z
N MET A 1 -14.99 0.05 -10.53
CA MET A 1 -13.80 0.48 -9.76
C MET A 1 -12.72 -0.57 -9.97
N ASN A 2 -11.51 -0.19 -10.40
CA ASN A 2 -10.45 -1.17 -10.70
C ASN A 2 -10.03 -1.91 -9.43
N ARG A 3 -9.74 -3.22 -9.55
CA ARG A 3 -9.24 -4.04 -8.42
C ARG A 3 -8.01 -3.41 -7.77
N THR A 4 -7.14 -2.79 -8.56
CA THR A 4 -5.96 -2.05 -8.09
C THR A 4 -6.34 -0.87 -7.20
N THR A 5 -7.34 -0.08 -7.59
CA THR A 5 -7.85 1.05 -6.80
C THR A 5 -8.43 0.58 -5.47
N VAL A 6 -9.16 -0.54 -5.47
CA VAL A 6 -9.70 -1.15 -4.24
C VAL A 6 -8.57 -1.64 -3.33
N ALA A 7 -7.55 -2.29 -3.90
CA ALA A 7 -6.38 -2.77 -3.15
C ALA A 7 -5.58 -1.60 -2.53
N LEU A 8 -5.38 -0.52 -3.28
CA LEU A 8 -4.72 0.70 -2.81
C LEU A 8 -5.51 1.37 -1.68
N ALA A 9 -6.83 1.48 -1.83
CA ALA A 9 -7.70 2.04 -0.80
C ALA A 9 -7.68 1.18 0.48
N ALA A 10 -7.70 -0.14 0.35
CA ALA A 10 -7.59 -1.06 1.48
C ALA A 10 -6.23 -0.97 2.18
N ALA A 11 -5.12 -0.89 1.41
CA ALA A 11 -3.78 -0.75 1.96
C ALA A 11 -3.60 0.58 2.70
N PHE A 12 -4.08 1.69 2.12
CA PHE A 12 -4.10 2.99 2.79
C PHE A 12 -4.95 2.95 4.06
N GLY A 13 -6.14 2.34 3.99
CA GLY A 13 -6.99 2.11 5.16
C GLY A 13 -6.29 1.32 6.26
N ALA A 14 -5.53 0.28 5.91
CA ALA A 14 -4.73 -0.50 6.86
C ALA A 14 -3.65 0.37 7.54
N VAL A 15 -2.95 1.23 6.80
CA VAL A 15 -1.98 2.16 7.39
C VAL A 15 -2.65 3.09 8.39
N VAL A 16 -3.73 3.76 7.99
CA VAL A 16 -4.46 4.70 8.86
C VAL A 16 -5.00 3.99 10.10
N LEU A 17 -5.56 2.79 9.94
CA LEU A 17 -6.07 2.00 11.04
C LEU A 17 -4.96 1.55 12.00
N GLY A 18 -3.84 1.06 11.48
CA GLY A 18 -2.69 0.67 12.30
C GLY A 18 -2.14 1.84 13.11
N LEU A 19 -1.98 3.00 12.48
CA LEU A 19 -1.56 4.23 13.16
C LEU A 19 -2.57 4.69 14.22
N ALA A 20 -3.87 4.62 13.93
CA ALA A 20 -4.91 4.95 14.90
C ALA A 20 -4.86 4.02 16.12
N ILE A 21 -4.65 2.72 15.92
CA ILE A 21 -4.49 1.75 17.01
C ILE A 21 -3.26 2.12 17.86
N LEU A 22 -2.13 2.45 17.24
CA LEU A 22 -0.90 2.84 17.95
C LEU A 22 -1.13 4.10 18.81
N LEU A 23 -1.70 5.15 18.21
CA LEU A 23 -1.95 6.42 18.89
C LEU A 23 -2.95 6.28 20.04
N VAL A 24 -4.04 5.53 19.83
CA VAL A 24 -5.02 5.27 20.88
C VAL A 24 -4.38 4.45 21.99
N SER A 25 -3.64 3.39 21.65
CA SER A 25 -2.97 2.54 22.64
C SER A 25 -2.02 3.33 23.52
N GLU A 26 -1.22 4.23 22.92
CA GLU A 26 -0.35 5.14 23.66
C GLU A 26 -1.15 6.06 24.58
N ALA A 27 -2.24 6.67 24.07
CA ALA A 27 -3.06 7.61 24.82
C ALA A 27 -3.73 7.00 26.06
N VAL A 28 -4.14 5.74 26.01
CA VAL A 28 -4.71 5.02 27.17
C VAL A 28 -3.68 4.24 27.99
N GLY A 29 -2.39 4.29 27.62
CA GLY A 29 -1.36 3.48 28.28
C GLY A 29 -1.61 1.97 28.15
N ALA A 30 -2.16 1.55 27.02
CA ALA A 30 -2.55 0.17 26.75
C ALA A 30 -1.33 -0.77 26.67
N SER A 31 -1.58 -2.06 26.88
CA SER A 31 -0.56 -3.10 26.86
C SER A 31 0.18 -3.19 25.53
N GLU A 32 1.45 -3.62 25.62
CA GLU A 32 2.40 -3.81 24.51
C GLU A 32 1.84 -4.65 23.34
N SER A 33 0.91 -5.56 23.64
CA SER A 33 0.19 -6.37 22.65
C SER A 33 -0.58 -5.54 21.61
N PHE A 34 -1.22 -4.42 22.00
CA PHE A 34 -1.92 -3.55 21.06
C PHE A 34 -0.95 -2.77 20.17
N VAL A 35 0.23 -2.42 20.70
CA VAL A 35 1.30 -1.78 19.94
C VAL A 35 1.82 -2.71 18.85
N VAL A 36 2.04 -3.99 19.20
CA VAL A 36 2.46 -5.02 18.23
C VAL A 36 1.41 -5.19 17.13
N VAL A 37 0.14 -5.32 17.49
CA VAL A 37 -0.95 -5.48 16.50
C VAL A 37 -1.05 -4.25 15.59
N GLY A 38 -1.08 -3.04 16.15
CA GLY A 38 -1.16 -1.79 15.39
C GLY A 38 0.05 -1.62 14.45
N GLY A 39 1.25 -1.96 14.93
CA GLY A 39 2.48 -1.94 14.15
C GLY A 39 2.44 -2.91 12.96
N ILE A 40 2.03 -4.17 13.18
CA ILE A 40 1.92 -5.17 12.10
C ILE A 40 0.94 -4.69 11.03
N VAL A 41 -0.22 -4.17 11.44
CA VAL A 41 -1.25 -3.67 10.51
C VAL A 41 -0.73 -2.49 9.69
N ALA A 42 -0.04 -1.54 10.32
CA ALA A 42 0.57 -0.41 9.64
C ALA A 42 1.66 -0.86 8.64
N LEU A 43 2.56 -1.75 9.06
CA LEU A 43 3.65 -2.26 8.23
C LEU A 43 3.13 -3.06 7.03
N ALA A 44 2.08 -3.85 7.19
CA ALA A 44 1.45 -4.57 6.09
C ALA A 44 0.90 -3.60 5.02
N GLY A 45 0.20 -2.55 5.45
CA GLY A 45 -0.30 -1.51 4.54
C GLY A 45 0.83 -0.80 3.79
N VAL A 46 1.89 -0.39 4.50
CA VAL A 46 3.09 0.22 3.90
C VAL A 46 3.77 -0.72 2.91
N GLY A 47 3.90 -2.00 3.24
CA GLY A 47 4.51 -3.00 2.36
C GLY A 47 3.76 -3.16 1.03
N VAL A 48 2.43 -3.19 1.07
CA VAL A 48 1.60 -3.23 -0.15
C VAL A 48 1.78 -1.95 -0.97
N LEU A 49 1.69 -0.78 -0.35
CA LEU A 49 1.88 0.52 -1.03
C LEU A 49 3.28 0.61 -1.67
N THR A 50 4.31 0.17 -0.95
CA THR A 50 5.70 0.16 -1.43
C THR A 50 5.87 -0.77 -2.61
N GLY A 51 5.28 -1.97 -2.56
CA GLY A 51 5.30 -2.92 -3.67
C GLY A 51 4.61 -2.39 -4.93
N VAL A 52 3.53 -1.61 -4.78
CA VAL A 52 2.87 -0.96 -5.93
C VAL A 52 3.77 0.12 -6.55
N VAL A 53 4.41 0.95 -5.74
CA VAL A 53 5.32 2.00 -6.23
C VAL A 53 6.59 1.41 -6.87
N MET A 54 7.12 0.33 -6.30
CA MET A 54 8.32 -0.35 -6.84
C MET A 54 8.02 -1.27 -8.03
N ARG A 55 6.77 -1.40 -8.45
CA ARG A 55 6.43 -2.19 -9.64
C ARG A 55 7.09 -1.54 -10.85
N LEU A 56 8.15 -2.19 -11.36
CA LEU A 56 8.83 -1.79 -12.58
C LEU A 56 7.80 -1.59 -13.70
N PRO A 57 8.01 -0.61 -14.61
CA PRO A 57 7.18 -0.46 -15.79
C PRO A 57 7.04 -1.84 -16.46
N ASP A 58 5.80 -2.27 -16.71
CA ASP A 58 5.57 -3.59 -17.29
C ASP A 58 6.25 -3.59 -18.67
N PRO A 59 7.23 -4.48 -18.94
CA PRO A 59 7.93 -4.47 -20.23
C PRO A 59 6.96 -4.67 -21.40
N ASN A 60 5.77 -5.23 -21.16
CA ASN A 60 4.71 -5.40 -22.15
C ASN A 60 3.89 -4.13 -22.43
N GLU A 61 4.00 -3.07 -21.63
CA GLU A 61 3.33 -1.78 -21.89
C GLU A 61 4.13 -0.91 -22.89
N GLY A 62 5.33 -1.34 -23.33
CA GLY A 62 6.22 -0.59 -24.22
C GLY A 62 6.22 -0.97 -25.70
N GLU A 63 5.48 -2.01 -26.13
CA GLU A 63 5.66 -2.60 -27.48
C GLU A 63 4.56 -2.26 -28.50
N HIS A 64 3.76 -1.21 -28.27
CA HIS A 64 2.70 -0.76 -29.20
C HIS A 64 2.82 0.72 -29.62
N GLY A 65 4.03 1.27 -29.69
CA GLY A 65 4.24 2.66 -30.08
C GLY A 65 5.56 2.92 -30.79
N SER A 66 5.69 2.44 -32.04
CA SER A 66 6.41 3.08 -33.16
C SER A 66 6.85 2.00 -34.17
N GLY A 67 5.89 1.49 -34.92
CA GLY A 67 6.13 0.64 -36.09
C GLY A 67 5.28 1.16 -37.24
N GLY A 68 5.92 1.92 -38.13
CA GLY A 68 5.36 2.30 -39.43
C GLY A 68 4.76 3.69 -39.49
N ASP A 69 5.53 4.68 -39.93
CA ASP A 69 5.25 5.28 -41.24
C ASP A 69 6.38 6.23 -41.69
N HIS A 70 6.55 6.25 -43.02
CA HIS A 70 7.39 7.11 -43.86
C HIS A 70 8.81 6.62 -44.20
N ALA A 71 8.82 5.74 -45.21
CA ALA A 71 9.82 5.70 -46.28
C ALA A 71 9.80 6.97 -47.12
#